data_AF-A0A9N9E263-F1
#
_entry.id   AF-A0A9N9E263-F1
#
_cell.length_a   1.000
_cell.length_b   1.000
_cell.length_c   1.000
_cell.angle_alpha   90.00
_cell.angle_beta   90.00
_cell.angle_gamma   90.00
#
_symmetry.space_group_name_H-M   'P 1'
#
loop_
_entity.id
_entity.type
_entity.pdbx_description
1 polymer ?
#
loop_
_entity_poly.entity_id
_entity_poly.type
_entity_poly.pdbx_seq_one_letter_code
_entity_poly.pdbx_strand_id
1 'polypeptide(L)' 'MTAPSEVEDIIKRLQANKHVQEVLIINDSGQIIKSSMDSGLSKQYSDLITKLIEQTVNVVKELDDT' A
#
# COMPACT_ATOMS: atom_id res chain seq x y z
N MET A 1 8.99 -6.16 -13.35
CA MET A 1 9.23 -4.73 -13.06
C MET A 1 8.19 -3.94 -13.82
N THR A 2 7.20 -3.41 -13.12
CA THR A 2 6.14 -2.56 -13.69
C THR A 2 6.78 -1.26 -14.20
N ALA A 3 6.38 -0.78 -15.38
CA ALA A 3 7.00 0.42 -15.95
C ALA A 3 6.74 1.65 -15.06
N PRO A 4 7.71 2.57 -14.85
CA PRO A 4 7.50 3.75 -14.03
C PRO A 4 6.28 4.59 -14.42
N SER A 5 5.97 4.64 -15.72
CA SER A 5 4.79 5.34 -16.26
C SER A 5 3.47 4.72 -15.81
N GLU A 6 3.42 3.40 -15.65
CA GLU A 6 2.21 2.68 -15.25
C GLU A 6 1.86 2.97 -13.78
N VAL A 7 2.87 3.09 -12.91
CA VAL A 7 2.67 3.49 -11.51
C VAL A 7 2.13 4.92 -11.41
N GLU A 8 2.64 5.84 -12.23
CA GLU A 8 2.14 7.21 -12.26
C GLU A 8 0.69 7.31 -12.76
N ASP A 9 0.33 6.55 -13.79
CA ASP A 9 -1.03 6.52 -14.32
C ASP A 9 -2.02 5.91 -13.32
N ILE A 10 -1.60 4.88 -12.58
CA ILE A 10 -2.40 4.31 -11.49
C ILE A 10 -2.69 5.36 -10.42
N ILE A 11 -1.68 6.13 -9.99
CA ILE A 11 -1.86 7.16 -8.97
C ILE A 11 -2.80 8.24 -9.45
N LYS A 12 -2.61 8.75 -10.68
CA LYS A 12 -3.51 9.74 -11.27
C LYS A 12 -4.95 9.23 -11.31
N ARG A 13 -5.16 7.97 -11.69
CA ARG A 13 -6.49 7.35 -11.73
C ARG A 13 -7.11 7.22 -10.33
N LEU A 14 -6.32 6.85 -9.32
CA LEU A 14 -6.79 6.77 -7.94
C LEU A 14 -7.19 8.15 -7.41
N GLN A 15 -6.32 9.15 -7.58
CA GLN A 15 -6.53 10.54 -7.15
C GLN A 15 -7.64 11.26 -7.93
N ALA A 16 -8.00 10.82 -9.14
CA ALA A 16 -9.11 11.39 -9.90
C ALA A 16 -10.48 11.20 -9.21
N ASN A 17 -10.59 10.30 -8.23
CA ASN A 17 -11.79 10.17 -7.41
C ASN A 17 -11.86 11.31 -6.39
N LYS A 18 -12.93 12.12 -6.41
CA LYS A 18 -13.06 13.32 -5.54
C LYS A 18 -12.94 13.06 -4.03
N HIS A 19 -13.09 11.81 -3.60
CA HIS A 19 -13.07 11.41 -2.19
C HIS A 19 -11.77 10.71 -1.79
N VAL A 20 -10.84 10.51 -2.73
CA VAL A 20 -9.49 10.03 -2.41
C VAL A 20 -8.67 11.23 -1.98
N GLN A 21 -8.33 11.27 -0.70
CA GLN A 21 -7.45 12.32 -0.15
C GLN A 21 -6.00 12.03 -0.54
N GLU A 22 -5.57 10.79 -0.33
CA GLU A 22 -4.17 10.40 -0.41
C GLU A 22 -4.02 8.96 -0.92
N VAL A 23 -2.88 8.67 -1.55
CA VAL A 23 -2.54 7.35 -2.10
C VAL A 23 -1.16 6.93 -1.61
N LEU A 24 -1.05 5.70 -1.12
CA LEU A 24 0.20 5.05 -0.71
C LEU A 24 0.40 3.76 -1.50
N ILE A 25 1.57 3.60 -2.09
CA ILE A 25 1.99 2.37 -2.77
C ILE A 25 3.23 1.84 -2.06
N ILE A 26 3.13 0.62 -1.54
CA ILE A 26 4.20 -0.10 -0.86
C ILE A 26 4.39 -1.48 -1.49
N ASN A 27 5.58 -2.07 -1.33
CA ASN A 27 5.78 -3.49 -1.62
C ASN A 27 5.47 -4.37 -0.39
N ASP A 28 5.60 -5.68 -0.56
CA ASP A 28 5.43 -6.69 0.49
C ASP A 28 6.33 -6.49 1.72
N SER A 29 7.49 -5.86 1.51
CA SER A 29 8.49 -5.56 2.53
C SER A 29 8.21 -4.25 3.27
N GLY A 30 7.10 -3.57 2.97
CA GLY A 30 6.74 -2.28 3.56
C GLY A 30 7.60 -1.11 3.05
N GLN A 31 8.31 -1.25 1.94
CA GLN A 31 9.04 -0.16 1.31
C GLN A 31 8.10 0.71 0.50
N ILE A 32 8.15 2.02 0.73
CA ILE A 32 7.33 3.00 0.03
C ILE A 32 7.87 3.17 -1.39
N ILE A 33 7.06 2.80 -2.39
CA ILE A 33 7.35 3.02 -3.81
C ILE A 33 6.95 4.44 -4.20
N LYS A 34 5.77 4.87 -3.74
CA LYS A 34 5.24 6.21 -3.99
C LYS A 34 4.17 6.56 -2.97
N SER A 35 4.08 7.84 -2.62
CA SER A 35 3.05 8.36 -1.72
C SER A 35 2.69 9.77 -2.15
N SER A 36 1.42 10.15 -1.99
CA SER A 36 1.00 11.56 -2.03
C SER A 36 0.98 12.24 -0.66
N MET A 37 1.09 11.44 0.43
CA MET A 37 1.12 11.94 1.81
C MET A 37 2.47 12.54 2.18
N ASP A 38 2.52 13.24 3.32
CA ASP A 38 3.78 13.61 3.95
C ASP A 38 4.60 12.37 4.34
N SER A 39 5.92 12.54 4.45
CA SER A 39 6.85 11.44 4.69
C SER A 39 6.67 10.75 6.04
N GLY A 40 6.26 11.50 7.07
CA GLY A 40 6.04 10.97 8.41
C GLY A 40 4.83 10.03 8.43
N LEU A 41 3.71 10.50 7.89
CA LEU A 41 2.48 9.72 7.78
C LEU A 41 2.65 8.52 6.84
N SER A 42 3.34 8.71 5.72
CA SER A 42 3.64 7.61 4.78
C SER A 42 4.38 6.47 5.46
N LYS A 43 5.40 6.80 6.27
CA LYS A 43 6.16 5.80 7.02
C LYS A 43 5.29 5.10 8.05
N GLN A 44 4.55 5.87 8.86
CA GLN A 44 3.67 5.32 9.89
C GLN A 44 2.64 4.34 9.28
N TYR A 45 1.99 4.72 8.18
CA TYR A 45 1.00 3.87 7.52
C TYR A 45 1.64 2.63 6.90
N SER A 46 2.82 2.76 6.27
CA SER A 46 3.56 1.63 5.72
C SER A 46 3.89 0.58 6.79
N ASP A 47 4.42 1.02 7.94
CA ASP A 47 4.80 0.14 9.04
C ASP A 47 3.59 -0.59 9.63
N LEU A 48 2.48 0.14 9.86
CA LEU A 48 1.26 -0.42 10.45
C LEU A 48 0.56 -1.41 9.50
N ILE A 49 0.40 -1.04 8.22
CA ILE A 49 -0.36 -1.87 7.28
C ILE A 49 0.40 -3.15 6.92
N THR A 50 1.73 -3.09 6.81
CA THR A 50 2.57 -4.26 6.54
C THR A 50 2.42 -5.28 7.67
N LYS A 51 2.52 -4.83 8.93
CA LYS A 51 2.32 -5.69 10.09
C LYS A 51 0.91 -6.28 10.15
N LEU A 52 -0.12 -5.47 9.83
CA LEU A 52 -1.51 -5.93 9.82
C LEU A 52 -1.72 -7.03 8.76
N ILE A 53 -1.16 -6.84 7.56
CA ILE A 53 -1.26 -7.82 6.47
C ILE A 53 -0.57 -9.12 6.85
N GLU A 54 0.65 -9.06 7.40
CA GLU A 54 1.37 -10.25 7.86
C GLU A 54 0.55 -11.06 8.87
N GLN A 55 -0.01 -10.39 9.89
CA GLN A 55 -0.86 -11.03 10.89
C GLN A 55 -2.13 -11.63 10.25
N THR A 56 -2.76 -10.89 9.35
CA THR A 56 -3.99 -11.34 8.68
C THR A 56 -3.72 -12.57 7.81
N VAL A 57 -2.64 -12.59 7.04
CA VAL A 57 -2.25 -13.73 6.21
C VAL A 57 -2.00 -14.97 7.07
N ASN A 58 -1.32 -14.81 8.21
CA ASN A 58 -1.09 -15.94 9.12
C ASN A 58 -2.39 -16.48 9.70
N VAL A 59 -3.28 -15.59 10.17
CA VAL A 59 -4.60 -16.01 10.70
C VAL A 59 -5.45 -16.69 9.65
N VAL A 60 -5.49 -16.17 8.42
CA VAL A 60 -6.26 -16.80 7.33
C VAL A 60 -5.72 -18.18 6.98
N LYS A 61 -4.39 -18.35 6.96
CA LYS A 61 -3.77 -19.67 6.74
C LYS A 61 -4.13 -20.64 7.86
N GLU A 62 -4.02 -20.22 9.12
CA GLU A 62 -4.39 -21.06 10.27
C GLU A 62 -5.87 -21.46 10.27
N LEU A 63 -6.76 -20.62 9.71
CA LEU A 63 -8.20 -20.89 9.65
C LEU A 63 -8.60 -21.83 8.50
N ASP A 64 -7.87 -21.82 7.39
CA ASP A 64 -8.15 -22.62 6.20
C ASP A 64 -6.88 -23.37 5.76
N ASP A 65 -6.51 -24.36 6.55
CA ASP A 65 -5.32 -25.20 6.35
C ASP A 65 -5.56 -26.35 5.32
N THR A 66 -6.49 -26.16 4.37
CA THR A 66 -6.87 -27.19 3.36
C THR A 66 -6.52 -26.81 1.93
#